data_AF-A0A6P3HGN3-F1
#
_entry.id   AF-A0A6P3HGN3-F1
#
_cell.length_a   1.000
_cell.length_b   1.000
_cell.length_c   1.000
_cell.angle_alpha   90.00
_cell.angle_beta   90.00
_cell.angle_gamma   90.00
#
_symmetry.space_group_name_H-M   'P 1'
#
loop_
_entity.id
_entity.type
_entity.pdbx_description
1 polymer ?
#
loop_
_entity_poly.entity_id
_entity_poly.type
_entity_poly.pdbx_seq_one_letter_code
_entity_poly.pdbx_strand_id
1 'polypeptide(L)'
;MTSYSYRQSSSTSSFGGMGGGSMRFGAGGAFRAPSIHGGSGGRGVSVSSARFVSSSSGGYGGGYGGALATSDGLLAGNEKLTMQNLNDRLASYLEKVRALEEANGDLEVKIRDWYQKQGPGPAPGANLLHSTSQILGATIENSKIVLQIDNARLAADDFRTKFETEQALRMSVEADINGLRRVLDELTLARTDLEMQIEGLKEELAYLKKNHEEEMSVLKGQVGGQVSVEVDSAPGVDLAKILSDMRSQYEVIAEKNRKDAEAWFISQTEELNREVAGHTEQLQISKTEVTDLRRTLQGLEIELQSQLSMKAALEGTLAETEARFGAQLAQIQALISGIEAQLSDVRADTERQNQEYQHLMDIKTRLEQEIATYRNLLEGQDAYFNDLSLAKAL
;
A
#
# COMPACT_ATOMS: atom_id res chain seq x y z
N MET A 1 28.37 -31.64 -9.91
CA MET A 1 28.12 -30.25 -9.47
C MET A 1 28.19 -29.38 -10.70
N THR A 2 27.03 -29.02 -11.25
CA THR A 2 26.95 -28.33 -12.54
C THR A 2 25.94 -27.20 -12.38
N SER A 3 26.45 -25.98 -12.21
CA SER A 3 25.68 -24.75 -12.08
C SER A 3 25.59 -24.08 -13.45
N TYR A 4 24.38 -23.90 -13.97
CA TYR A 4 24.12 -23.01 -15.10
C TYR A 4 23.44 -21.74 -14.59
N SER A 5 24.12 -20.61 -14.78
CA SER A 5 23.61 -19.26 -14.57
C SER A 5 23.28 -18.63 -15.92
N TYR A 6 22.05 -18.16 -16.11
CA TYR A 6 21.63 -17.44 -17.30
C TYR A 6 21.59 -15.93 -16.98
N ARG A 7 22.43 -15.14 -17.67
CA ARG A 7 22.35 -13.67 -17.71
C ARG A 7 21.66 -13.27 -19.01
N GLN A 8 20.60 -12.47 -18.92
CA GLN A 8 20.11 -11.68 -20.05
C GLN A 8 20.45 -10.21 -19.83
N SER A 9 21.02 -9.62 -20.87
CA SER A 9 21.30 -8.20 -21.01
C SER A 9 20.43 -7.71 -22.16
N SER A 10 19.61 -6.70 -21.92
CA SER A 10 18.88 -5.99 -22.98
C SER A 10 19.55 -4.64 -23.23
N SER A 11 20.15 -4.53 -24.41
CA SER A 11 20.67 -3.29 -25.00
C SER A 11 19.57 -2.64 -25.83
N THR A 12 19.12 -1.45 -25.45
CA THR A 12 18.23 -0.62 -26.27
C THR A 12 19.03 0.33 -27.14
N SER A 13 18.81 0.21 -28.45
CA SER A 13 19.36 1.03 -29.52
C SER A 13 18.84 2.47 -29.49
N SER A 14 19.77 3.43 -29.57
CA SER A 14 19.53 4.86 -29.78
C SER A 14 19.34 5.15 -31.27
N PHE A 15 18.22 5.76 -31.65
CA PHE A 15 18.02 6.40 -32.95
C PHE A 15 17.58 7.86 -32.74
N GLY A 16 18.22 8.77 -33.47
CA GLY A 16 18.30 10.20 -33.15
C GLY A 16 17.17 11.08 -33.64
N GLY A 17 17.27 12.37 -33.27
CA GLY A 17 16.47 13.47 -33.78
C GLY A 17 17.11 14.81 -33.39
N MET A 18 17.57 15.56 -34.39
CA MET A 18 18.26 16.85 -34.31
C MET A 18 17.30 17.95 -34.79
N GLY A 19 17.17 19.07 -34.07
CA GLY A 19 16.36 20.20 -34.53
C GLY A 19 16.26 21.34 -33.51
N GLY A 20 16.99 22.42 -33.77
CA GLY A 20 16.98 23.64 -32.96
C GLY A 20 15.91 24.66 -33.37
N GLY A 21 15.67 25.64 -32.49
CA GLY A 21 14.83 26.81 -32.77
C GLY A 21 14.71 27.73 -31.55
N SER A 22 15.37 28.89 -31.63
CA SER A 22 15.37 29.95 -30.62
C SER A 22 14.16 30.88 -30.73
N MET A 23 13.63 31.37 -29.59
CA MET A 23 13.03 32.71 -29.50
C MET A 23 13.35 33.35 -28.13
N ARG A 24 13.69 34.65 -28.17
CA ARG A 24 13.93 35.55 -27.03
C ARG A 24 12.83 36.62 -26.99
N PHE A 25 12.46 37.05 -25.78
CA PHE A 25 12.12 38.40 -25.27
C PHE A 25 11.24 38.21 -24.01
N GLY A 26 11.46 38.79 -22.82
CA GLY A 26 12.45 39.75 -22.33
C GLY A 26 12.31 39.99 -20.81
N ALA A 27 13.18 40.89 -20.32
CA ALA A 27 13.13 41.69 -19.08
C ALA A 27 12.99 41.00 -17.70
N GLY A 28 14.12 40.83 -17.01
CA GLY A 28 14.15 40.69 -15.55
C GLY A 28 15.40 40.00 -15.02
N GLY A 29 16.33 40.77 -14.44
CA GLY A 29 17.34 40.31 -13.47
C GLY A 29 18.23 39.13 -13.90
N ALA A 30 19.35 39.43 -14.56
CA ALA A 30 20.41 38.46 -14.81
C ALA A 30 21.12 38.07 -13.51
N PHE A 31 20.76 36.94 -12.91
CA PHE A 31 21.67 36.20 -12.05
C PHE A 31 22.55 35.32 -12.94
N ARG A 32 23.75 35.83 -13.24
CA ARG A 32 24.80 35.04 -13.88
C ARG A 32 25.31 34.03 -12.85
N ALA A 33 25.17 32.74 -13.13
CA ALA A 33 25.78 31.70 -12.32
C ALA A 33 27.32 31.91 -12.30
N PRO A 34 27.99 31.82 -11.14
CA PRO A 34 29.44 31.80 -11.11
C PRO A 34 29.91 30.51 -11.78
N SER A 35 30.71 30.66 -12.83
CA SER A 35 31.42 29.54 -13.45
C SER A 35 32.59 29.14 -12.56
N ILE A 36 32.55 27.93 -12.01
CA ILE A 36 33.71 27.28 -11.39
C ILE A 36 34.32 26.33 -12.42
N HIS A 37 35.57 26.60 -12.81
CA HIS A 37 36.44 25.65 -13.47
C HIS A 37 37.28 24.97 -12.38
N GLY A 38 37.15 23.65 -12.22
CA GLY A 38 37.88 22.88 -11.22
C GLY A 38 38.35 21.56 -11.82
N GLY A 39 39.65 21.47 -12.11
CA GLY A 39 40.30 20.28 -12.64
C GLY A 39 40.43 19.15 -11.62
N SER A 40 40.59 17.94 -12.14
CA SER A 40 40.95 16.75 -11.37
C SER A 40 42.27 16.96 -10.61
N GLY A 41 42.23 16.83 -9.29
CA GLY A 41 43.41 16.96 -8.42
C GLY A 41 43.14 17.93 -7.28
N GLY A 42 42.62 17.42 -6.17
CA GLY A 42 42.23 18.23 -5.01
C GLY A 42 43.36 19.13 -4.51
N ARG A 43 43.12 20.45 -4.55
CA ARG A 43 43.62 21.50 -3.65
C ARG A 43 43.08 22.86 -4.09
N GLY A 44 42.19 23.45 -3.28
CA GLY A 44 41.91 24.89 -3.21
C GLY A 44 40.95 25.50 -4.24
N VAL A 45 39.80 26.01 -3.77
CA VAL A 45 39.02 27.07 -4.45
C VAL A 45 38.77 28.17 -3.43
N SER A 46 39.12 29.41 -3.77
CA SER A 46 38.98 30.59 -2.90
C SER A 46 37.93 31.53 -3.48
N VAL A 47 36.99 32.02 -2.67
CA VAL A 47 36.02 33.07 -3.03
C VAL A 47 35.90 34.06 -1.87
N SER A 48 36.21 35.33 -2.12
CA SER A 48 36.05 36.43 -1.17
C SER A 48 34.67 37.07 -1.31
N SER A 49 34.02 37.45 -0.20
CA SER A 49 32.84 38.31 -0.21
C SER A 49 32.98 39.45 0.81
N ALA A 50 32.76 40.68 0.34
CA ALA A 50 32.87 41.91 1.10
C ALA A 50 31.61 42.17 1.97
N ARG A 51 31.80 42.68 3.19
CA ARG A 51 30.73 43.15 4.08
C ARG A 51 30.74 44.69 4.09
N PHE A 52 29.58 45.30 3.85
CA PHE A 52 29.37 46.74 3.97
C PHE A 52 29.01 47.12 5.42
N VAL A 53 29.69 48.14 5.94
CA VAL A 53 29.38 48.87 7.19
C VAL A 53 28.56 50.10 6.82
N SER A 54 27.48 50.37 7.54
CA SER A 54 26.83 51.69 7.57
C SER A 54 26.90 52.28 8.98
N SER A 55 27.49 53.46 9.05
CA SER A 55 27.63 54.35 10.20
C SER A 55 26.38 55.22 10.36
N SER A 56 25.90 55.40 11.59
CA SER A 56 25.09 56.57 11.95
C SER A 56 25.46 57.09 13.34
N SER A 57 25.87 58.35 13.31
CA SER A 57 26.30 59.28 14.33
C SER A 57 25.34 59.53 15.50
N GLY A 58 25.88 59.84 16.67
CA GLY A 58 25.12 60.44 17.77
C GLY A 58 25.99 60.76 18.99
N GLY A 59 26.76 61.86 18.92
CA GLY A 59 27.49 62.41 20.07
C GLY A 59 26.88 63.74 20.50
N TYR A 60 26.56 63.88 21.79
CA TYR A 60 26.25 65.15 22.44
C TYR A 60 26.99 65.21 23.78
N GLY A 61 27.94 66.14 23.87
CA GLY A 61 28.60 66.56 25.11
C GLY A 61 28.66 68.09 25.13
N GLY A 62 27.94 68.70 26.06
CA GLY A 62 28.14 70.09 26.52
C GLY A 62 28.62 70.03 27.98
N GLY A 63 29.41 70.96 28.53
CA GLY A 63 29.56 72.38 28.27
C GLY A 63 29.43 73.11 29.63
N TYR A 64 30.03 74.31 29.75
CA TYR A 64 30.02 75.26 30.89
C TYR A 64 31.11 75.03 31.96
N GLY A 65 32.06 75.93 32.26
CA GLY A 65 32.24 77.33 31.86
C GLY A 65 31.51 78.31 32.78
N GLY A 66 32.24 79.04 33.65
CA GLY A 66 31.65 80.11 34.47
C GLY A 66 32.64 80.81 35.41
N ALA A 67 33.19 81.93 34.95
CA ALA A 67 33.89 82.94 35.74
C ALA A 67 32.89 83.92 36.38
N LEU A 68 33.22 84.52 37.54
CA LEU A 68 32.88 85.94 37.79
C LEU A 68 33.71 86.54 38.95
N ALA A 69 34.07 87.79 38.73
CA ALA A 69 34.86 88.67 39.56
C ALA A 69 34.07 89.38 40.67
N THR A 70 34.82 89.85 41.69
CA THR A 70 34.63 91.06 42.51
C THR A 70 33.34 91.25 43.31
N SER A 71 33.44 91.26 44.64
CA SER A 71 33.37 92.50 45.45
C SER A 71 33.48 92.19 46.95
N ASP A 72 34.24 93.06 47.61
CA ASP A 72 34.71 92.99 48.99
C ASP A 72 33.73 93.68 49.97
N GLY A 73 33.67 93.17 51.21
CA GLY A 73 33.11 93.88 52.37
C GLY A 73 31.69 93.50 52.83
N LEU A 74 31.55 92.45 53.65
CA LEU A 74 30.52 92.32 54.72
C LEU A 74 30.85 91.15 55.69
N LEU A 75 32.04 91.20 56.28
CA LEU A 75 32.65 90.17 57.16
C LEU A 75 32.11 90.18 58.62
N ALA A 76 30.79 90.18 58.82
CA ALA A 76 30.19 90.00 60.16
C ALA A 76 28.86 89.22 60.21
N GLY A 77 28.26 88.91 59.05
CA GLY A 77 27.09 87.99 58.93
C GLY A 77 27.44 86.60 58.37
N ASN A 78 28.71 86.39 58.02
CA ASN A 78 29.15 85.27 57.18
C ASN A 78 29.25 83.95 57.95
N GLU A 79 29.47 83.95 59.26
CA GLU A 79 29.59 82.70 60.04
C GLU A 79 28.23 82.01 60.26
N LYS A 80 27.17 82.79 60.48
CA LYS A 80 25.81 82.25 60.60
C LYS A 80 25.24 81.79 59.26
N LEU A 81 25.52 82.54 58.18
CA LEU A 81 25.13 82.15 56.81
C LEU A 81 25.93 80.96 56.29
N THR A 82 27.21 80.83 56.63
CA THR A 82 28.01 79.63 56.30
C THR A 82 27.56 78.41 57.10
N MET A 83 27.21 78.56 58.39
CA MET A 83 26.60 77.49 59.18
C MET A 83 25.21 77.10 58.68
N GLN A 84 24.40 78.05 58.23
CA GLN A 84 23.12 77.76 57.57
C GLN A 84 23.34 77.04 56.23
N ASN A 85 24.28 77.48 55.39
CA ASN A 85 24.60 76.83 54.12
C ASN A 85 25.13 75.40 54.32
N LEU A 86 25.96 75.18 55.35
CA LEU A 86 26.42 73.85 55.75
C LEU A 86 25.28 72.97 56.25
N ASN A 87 24.37 73.52 57.07
CA ASN A 87 23.18 72.80 57.52
C ASN A 87 22.20 72.50 56.39
N ASP A 88 22.01 73.41 55.43
CA ASP A 88 21.19 73.19 54.24
C ASP A 88 21.83 72.15 53.31
N ARG A 89 23.16 72.14 53.23
CA ARG A 89 23.92 71.12 52.50
C ARG A 89 23.88 69.77 53.20
N LEU A 90 23.88 69.74 54.53
CA LEU A 90 23.74 68.52 55.32
C LEU A 90 22.29 68.01 55.27
N ALA A 91 21.30 68.89 55.30
CA ALA A 91 19.89 68.56 55.12
C ALA A 91 19.64 67.97 53.72
N SER A 92 20.15 68.61 52.66
CA SER A 92 20.07 68.06 51.30
C SER A 92 20.86 66.76 51.14
N TYR A 93 21.97 66.57 51.86
CA TYR A 93 22.69 65.29 51.88
C TYR A 93 21.87 64.20 52.58
N LEU A 94 21.26 64.49 53.74
CA LEU A 94 20.38 63.57 54.45
C LEU A 94 19.11 63.23 53.65
N GLU A 95 18.53 64.20 52.95
CA GLU A 95 17.41 64.00 52.03
C GLU A 95 17.81 63.08 50.88
N LYS A 96 19.02 63.27 50.33
CA LYS A 96 19.56 62.43 49.27
C LYS A 96 19.90 61.02 49.74
N VAL A 97 20.40 60.87 50.97
CA VAL A 97 20.62 59.56 51.60
C VAL A 97 19.29 58.84 51.79
N ARG A 98 18.26 59.51 52.32
CA ARG A 98 16.92 58.91 52.43
C ARG A 98 16.33 58.49 51.08
N ALA A 99 16.44 59.34 50.06
CA ALA A 99 15.97 59.00 48.72
C ALA A 99 16.72 57.81 48.11
N LEU A 100 18.03 57.68 48.38
CA LEU A 100 18.82 56.54 47.95
C LEU A 100 18.50 55.27 48.75
N GLU A 101 18.21 55.37 50.05
CA GLU A 101 17.76 54.26 50.89
C GLU A 101 16.40 53.74 50.42
N GLU A 102 15.46 54.63 50.10
CA GLU A 102 14.14 54.28 49.55
C GLU A 102 14.28 53.61 48.17
N ALA A 103 15.09 54.17 47.27
CA ALA A 103 15.36 53.58 45.97
C ALA A 103 16.05 52.21 46.06
N ASN A 104 16.97 52.02 47.02
CA ASN A 104 17.57 50.72 47.28
C ASN A 104 16.55 49.72 47.83
N GLY A 105 15.67 50.14 48.74
CA GLY A 105 14.57 49.30 49.23
C GLY A 105 13.66 48.81 48.10
N ASP A 106 13.29 49.71 47.19
CA ASP A 106 12.49 49.38 46.00
C ASP A 106 13.21 48.40 45.06
N LEU A 107 14.52 48.58 44.86
CA LEU A 107 15.32 47.66 44.05
C LEU A 107 15.45 46.28 44.71
N GLU A 108 15.64 46.21 46.03
CA GLU A 108 15.66 44.94 46.76
C GLU A 108 14.34 44.18 46.67
N VAL A 109 13.21 44.90 46.76
CA VAL A 109 11.88 44.30 46.58
C VAL A 109 11.71 43.79 45.16
N LYS A 110 12.10 44.57 44.14
CA LYS A 110 12.07 44.13 42.72
C LYS A 110 12.95 42.92 42.46
N ILE A 111 14.13 42.85 43.08
CA ILE A 111 15.04 41.70 42.98
C ILE A 111 14.40 40.48 43.64
N ARG A 112 13.83 40.61 44.85
CA ARG A 112 13.11 39.51 45.53
C ARG A 112 11.93 39.02 44.71
N ASP A 113 11.12 39.92 44.18
CA ASP A 113 9.99 39.60 43.30
C ASP A 113 10.43 38.88 42.03
N TRP A 114 11.54 39.33 41.43
CA TRP A 114 12.10 38.71 40.23
C TRP A 114 12.61 37.29 40.53
N TYR A 115 13.34 37.09 41.63
CA TYR A 115 13.77 35.76 42.08
C TYR A 115 12.60 34.86 42.47
N GLN A 116 11.50 35.40 42.98
CA GLN A 116 10.31 34.62 43.31
C GLN A 116 9.51 34.22 42.05
N LYS A 117 9.54 35.07 41.01
CA LYS A 117 8.92 34.80 39.69
C LYS A 117 9.79 33.93 38.77
N GLN A 118 11.12 33.96 38.95
CA GLN A 118 12.11 33.23 38.14
C GLN A 118 12.82 32.09 38.90
N GLY A 119 12.47 31.87 40.16
CA GLY A 119 12.93 30.71 40.91
C GLY A 119 12.47 29.43 40.20
N PRO A 120 13.29 28.37 40.13
CA PRO A 120 12.86 27.12 39.53
C PRO A 120 11.64 26.60 40.30
N GLY A 121 10.47 26.65 39.67
CA GLY A 121 9.32 25.88 40.13
C GLY A 121 9.67 24.39 40.22
N PRO A 122 8.88 23.58 40.95
CA PRO A 122 9.16 22.15 41.11
C PRO A 122 9.39 21.53 39.72
N ALA A 123 10.56 20.91 39.56
CA ALA A 123 11.15 20.56 38.28
C ALA A 123 10.15 19.99 37.24
N PRO A 124 10.13 20.47 35.99
CA PRO A 124 9.35 19.87 34.90
C PRO A 124 9.69 18.40 34.58
N GLY A 125 10.75 17.85 35.20
CA GLY A 125 11.22 16.48 34.97
C GLY A 125 10.23 15.40 35.40
N ALA A 126 9.42 15.60 36.45
CA ALA A 126 8.47 14.57 36.89
C ALA A 126 7.32 14.39 35.88
N ASN A 127 6.81 15.49 35.30
CA ASN A 127 5.76 15.44 34.29
C ASN A 127 6.29 14.94 32.94
N LEU A 128 7.54 15.27 32.58
CA LEU A 128 8.17 14.74 31.38
C LEU A 128 8.44 13.24 31.51
N LEU A 129 8.96 12.76 32.63
CA LEU A 129 9.20 11.33 32.90
C LEU A 129 7.88 10.54 32.98
N HIS A 130 6.82 11.14 33.51
CA HIS A 130 5.49 10.54 33.52
C HIS A 130 4.93 10.41 32.09
N SER A 131 5.04 11.47 31.28
CA SER A 131 4.61 11.46 29.87
C SER A 131 5.44 10.48 29.02
N THR A 132 6.75 10.39 29.20
CA THR A 132 7.58 9.41 28.50
C THR A 132 7.24 7.98 28.91
N SER A 133 6.95 7.74 30.19
CA SER A 133 6.50 6.43 30.68
C SER A 133 5.15 6.03 30.09
N GLN A 134 4.20 6.98 29.94
CA GLN A 134 2.92 6.74 29.26
C GLN A 134 3.11 6.43 27.77
N ILE A 135 3.98 7.17 27.07
CA ILE A 135 4.27 6.94 25.64
C ILE A 135 4.91 5.56 25.43
N LEU A 136 5.84 5.16 26.30
CA LEU A 136 6.44 3.83 26.25
C LEU A 136 5.41 2.73 26.52
N GLY A 137 4.54 2.92 27.52
CA GLY A 137 3.43 2.01 27.79
C GLY A 137 2.49 1.86 26.59
N ALA A 138 2.09 2.97 25.98
CA ALA A 138 1.24 2.99 24.79
C ALA A 138 1.93 2.33 23.58
N THR A 139 3.25 2.47 23.43
CA THR A 139 4.03 1.84 22.36
C THR A 139 4.10 0.32 22.54
N ILE A 140 4.30 -0.15 23.77
CA ILE A 140 4.27 -1.60 24.10
C ILE A 140 2.87 -2.17 23.86
N GLU A 141 1.82 -1.47 24.27
CA GLU A 141 0.44 -1.89 24.05
C GLU A 141 0.09 -1.92 22.57
N ASN A 142 0.50 -0.90 21.80
CA ASN A 142 0.35 -0.89 20.34
C ASN A 142 1.07 -2.08 19.70
N SER A 143 2.32 -2.36 20.10
CA SER A 143 3.09 -3.52 19.61
C SER A 143 2.38 -4.83 19.92
N LYS A 144 1.80 -4.97 21.12
CA LYS A 144 1.02 -6.15 21.52
C LYS A 144 -0.23 -6.31 20.65
N ILE A 145 -0.95 -5.22 20.37
CA ILE A 145 -2.13 -5.23 19.50
C ILE A 145 -1.75 -5.63 18.07
N VAL A 146 -0.65 -5.09 17.53
CA VAL A 146 -0.14 -5.45 16.20
C VAL A 146 0.17 -6.94 16.12
N LEU A 147 0.85 -7.51 17.13
CA LEU A 147 1.12 -8.95 17.19
C LEU A 147 -0.17 -9.78 17.25
N GLN A 148 -1.19 -9.33 17.98
CA GLN A 148 -2.49 -10.01 18.03
C GLN A 148 -3.20 -9.95 16.68
N ILE A 149 -3.13 -8.82 15.97
CA ILE A 149 -3.68 -8.67 14.61
C ILE A 149 -2.97 -9.62 13.65
N ASP A 150 -1.64 -9.66 13.68
CA ASP A 150 -0.86 -10.54 12.81
C ASP A 150 -1.13 -12.02 13.12
N ASN A 151 -1.25 -12.39 14.39
CA ASN A 151 -1.63 -13.74 14.78
C ASN A 151 -3.05 -14.10 14.29
N ALA A 152 -4.02 -13.19 14.43
CA ALA A 152 -5.38 -13.39 13.95
C ALA A 152 -5.44 -13.52 12.42
N ARG A 153 -4.62 -12.73 11.69
CA ARG A 153 -4.48 -12.83 10.23
C ARG A 153 -3.88 -14.16 9.80
N LEU A 154 -2.79 -14.58 10.43
CA LEU A 154 -2.16 -15.88 10.17
C LEU A 154 -3.11 -17.05 10.45
N ALA A 155 -3.88 -16.98 11.55
CA ALA A 155 -4.90 -17.98 11.86
C ALA A 155 -6.03 -17.99 10.82
N ALA A 156 -6.47 -16.82 10.35
CA ALA A 156 -7.48 -16.72 9.29
C ALA A 156 -6.98 -17.31 7.96
N ASP A 157 -5.74 -17.04 7.57
CA ASP A 157 -5.14 -17.63 6.37
C ASP A 157 -4.94 -19.15 6.50
N ASP A 158 -4.56 -19.65 7.69
CA ASP A 158 -4.48 -21.09 7.96
C ASP A 158 -5.86 -21.77 7.85
N PHE A 159 -6.91 -21.15 8.40
CA PHE A 159 -8.28 -21.67 8.21
C PHE A 159 -8.76 -21.58 6.77
N ARG A 160 -8.39 -20.53 6.04
CA ARG A 160 -8.72 -20.37 4.61
C ARG A 160 -8.10 -21.48 3.78
N THR A 161 -6.80 -21.73 3.94
CA THR A 161 -6.11 -22.81 3.22
C THR A 161 -6.63 -24.20 3.60
N LYS A 162 -6.93 -24.43 4.89
CA LYS A 162 -7.60 -25.67 5.33
C LYS A 162 -8.99 -25.83 4.72
N PHE A 163 -9.77 -24.76 4.62
CA PHE A 163 -11.09 -24.80 3.99
C PHE A 163 -10.98 -25.10 2.49
N GLU A 164 -10.06 -24.43 1.78
CA GLU A 164 -9.83 -24.66 0.35
C GLU A 164 -9.40 -26.12 0.06
N THR A 165 -8.51 -26.68 0.89
CA THR A 165 -8.07 -28.08 0.76
C THR A 165 -9.17 -29.08 1.09
N GLU A 166 -9.93 -28.87 2.17
CA GLU A 166 -11.07 -29.72 2.53
C GLU A 166 -12.18 -29.65 1.48
N GLN A 167 -12.44 -28.45 0.92
CA GLN A 167 -13.40 -28.28 -0.16
C GLN A 167 -12.97 -29.04 -1.42
N ALA A 168 -11.68 -28.99 -1.79
CA ALA A 168 -11.15 -29.76 -2.91
C ALA A 168 -11.30 -31.27 -2.70
N LEU A 169 -10.98 -31.77 -1.50
CA LEU A 169 -11.17 -33.18 -1.13
C LEU A 169 -12.65 -33.58 -1.20
N ARG A 170 -13.54 -32.75 -0.67
CA ARG A 170 -14.99 -32.97 -0.72
C ARG A 170 -15.48 -33.08 -2.18
N MET A 171 -15.08 -32.16 -3.06
CA MET A 171 -15.46 -32.21 -4.47
C MET A 171 -14.95 -33.48 -5.15
N SER A 172 -13.72 -33.92 -4.84
CA SER A 172 -13.18 -35.19 -5.34
C SER A 172 -14.02 -36.38 -4.89
N VAL A 173 -14.35 -36.45 -3.60
CA VAL A 173 -15.18 -37.53 -3.05
C VAL A 173 -16.59 -37.51 -3.63
N GLU A 174 -17.19 -36.34 -3.82
CA GLU A 174 -18.50 -36.21 -4.48
C GLU A 174 -18.45 -36.68 -5.94
N ALA A 175 -17.36 -36.40 -6.67
CA ALA A 175 -17.14 -36.93 -8.01
C ALA A 175 -17.03 -38.46 -8.01
N ASP A 176 -16.28 -39.04 -7.07
CA ASP A 176 -16.14 -40.49 -6.92
C ASP A 176 -17.49 -41.16 -6.58
N ILE A 177 -18.27 -40.57 -5.67
CA ILE A 177 -19.63 -41.07 -5.33
C ILE A 177 -20.54 -41.05 -6.56
N ASN A 178 -20.49 -39.98 -7.35
CA ASN A 178 -21.27 -39.90 -8.59
C ASN A 178 -20.80 -40.92 -9.63
N GLY A 179 -19.50 -41.20 -9.71
CA GLY A 179 -18.94 -42.28 -10.53
C GLY A 179 -19.42 -43.66 -10.07
N LEU A 180 -19.38 -43.94 -8.77
CA LEU A 180 -19.87 -45.20 -8.20
C LEU A 180 -21.37 -45.39 -8.42
N ARG A 181 -22.17 -44.33 -8.35
CA ARG A 181 -23.61 -44.38 -8.69
C ARG A 181 -23.83 -44.77 -10.15
N ARG A 182 -23.07 -44.21 -11.09
CA ARG A 182 -23.13 -44.61 -12.50
C ARG A 182 -22.78 -46.08 -12.70
N VAL A 183 -21.70 -46.56 -12.08
CA VAL A 183 -21.30 -47.96 -12.15
C VAL A 183 -22.39 -48.88 -11.56
N LEU A 184 -23.04 -48.47 -10.47
CA LEU A 184 -24.16 -49.20 -9.90
C LEU A 184 -25.36 -49.27 -10.87
N ASP A 185 -25.70 -48.17 -11.53
CA ASP A 185 -26.78 -48.13 -12.52
C ASP A 185 -26.45 -49.04 -13.73
N GLU A 186 -25.21 -48.99 -14.23
CA GLU A 186 -24.72 -49.87 -15.30
C GLU A 186 -24.78 -51.35 -14.92
N LEU A 187 -24.34 -51.71 -13.70
CA LEU A 187 -24.43 -53.08 -13.19
C LEU A 187 -25.88 -53.52 -12.99
N THR A 188 -26.77 -52.59 -12.61
CA THR A 188 -28.20 -52.88 -12.46
C THR A 188 -28.82 -53.18 -13.82
N LEU A 189 -28.50 -52.40 -14.86
CA LEU A 189 -28.94 -52.67 -16.23
C LEU A 189 -28.40 -54.01 -16.75
N ALA A 190 -27.11 -54.29 -16.55
CA ALA A 190 -26.50 -55.56 -16.94
C ALA A 190 -27.15 -56.75 -16.22
N ARG A 191 -27.48 -56.61 -14.93
CA ARG A 191 -28.22 -57.62 -14.19
C ARG A 191 -29.60 -57.85 -14.80
N THR A 192 -30.37 -56.80 -15.10
CA THR A 192 -31.71 -56.94 -15.69
C THR A 192 -31.65 -57.59 -17.09
N ASP A 193 -30.63 -57.27 -17.89
CA ASP A 193 -30.44 -57.91 -19.19
C ASP A 193 -30.15 -59.41 -19.05
N LEU A 194 -29.25 -59.79 -18.13
CA LEU A 194 -28.97 -61.19 -17.84
C LEU A 194 -30.20 -61.93 -17.27
N GLU A 195 -31.00 -61.28 -16.43
CA GLU A 195 -32.25 -61.84 -15.92
C GLU A 195 -33.26 -62.08 -17.06
N MET A 196 -33.36 -61.16 -18.02
CA MET A 196 -34.19 -61.32 -19.21
C MET A 196 -33.69 -62.47 -20.11
N GLN A 197 -32.38 -62.58 -20.33
CA GLN A 197 -31.80 -63.71 -21.08
C GLN A 197 -32.07 -65.05 -20.40
N ILE A 198 -31.94 -65.12 -19.07
CA ILE A 198 -32.25 -66.33 -18.30
C ILE A 198 -33.73 -66.70 -18.45
N GLU A 199 -34.64 -65.74 -18.38
CA GLU A 199 -36.06 -66.01 -18.51
C GLU A 199 -36.42 -66.46 -19.94
N GLY A 200 -35.88 -65.82 -20.97
CA GLY A 200 -36.04 -66.25 -22.36
C GLY A 200 -35.55 -67.68 -22.59
N LEU A 201 -34.38 -68.05 -22.04
CA LEU A 201 -33.88 -69.43 -22.12
C LEU A 201 -34.77 -70.43 -21.37
N LYS A 202 -35.41 -70.04 -20.27
CA LYS A 202 -36.39 -70.91 -19.58
C LYS A 202 -37.66 -71.10 -20.40
N GLU A 203 -38.15 -70.04 -21.04
CA GLU A 203 -39.30 -70.10 -21.94
C GLU A 203 -39.03 -71.01 -23.14
N GLU A 204 -37.86 -70.87 -23.78
CA GLU A 204 -37.43 -71.76 -24.87
C GLU A 204 -37.36 -73.22 -24.41
N LEU A 205 -36.79 -73.49 -23.24
CA LEU A 205 -36.71 -74.84 -22.67
C LEU A 205 -38.12 -75.41 -22.41
N ALA A 206 -39.03 -74.60 -21.85
CA ALA A 206 -40.42 -75.00 -21.64
C ALA A 206 -41.14 -75.29 -22.97
N TYR A 207 -40.93 -74.46 -23.98
CA TYR A 207 -41.47 -74.64 -25.32
C TYR A 207 -40.99 -75.94 -25.97
N LEU A 208 -39.67 -76.19 -25.94
CA LEU A 208 -39.07 -77.44 -26.44
C LEU A 208 -39.61 -78.68 -25.74
N LYS A 209 -39.77 -78.64 -24.41
CA LYS A 209 -40.37 -79.75 -23.64
C LYS A 209 -41.81 -80.01 -24.05
N LYS A 210 -42.63 -78.95 -24.17
CA LYS A 210 -44.03 -79.07 -24.59
C LYS A 210 -44.13 -79.63 -26.00
N ASN A 211 -43.34 -79.12 -26.94
CA ASN A 211 -43.33 -79.60 -28.32
C ASN A 211 -42.93 -81.09 -28.38
N HIS A 212 -41.92 -81.50 -27.62
CA HIS A 212 -41.54 -82.91 -27.52
C HIS A 212 -42.66 -83.78 -26.94
N GLU A 213 -43.36 -83.31 -25.90
CA GLU A 213 -44.49 -84.03 -25.31
C GLU A 213 -45.67 -84.16 -26.29
N GLU A 214 -45.97 -83.11 -27.06
CA GLU A 214 -46.97 -83.14 -28.12
C GLU A 214 -46.59 -84.11 -29.25
N GLU A 215 -45.35 -84.05 -29.76
CA GLU A 215 -44.85 -84.98 -30.78
C GLU A 215 -44.92 -86.44 -30.31
N MET A 216 -44.53 -86.70 -29.05
CA MET A 216 -44.64 -88.03 -28.46
C MET A 216 -46.10 -88.49 -28.31
N SER A 217 -47.02 -87.56 -27.97
CA SER A 217 -48.46 -87.84 -27.92
C SER A 217 -49.03 -88.17 -29.30
N VAL A 218 -48.65 -87.41 -30.33
CA VAL A 218 -49.06 -87.68 -31.72
C VAL A 218 -48.53 -89.03 -32.19
N LEU A 219 -47.24 -89.32 -31.99
CA LEU A 219 -46.66 -90.62 -32.35
C LEU A 219 -47.35 -91.78 -31.62
N LYS A 220 -47.74 -91.57 -30.35
CA LYS A 220 -48.48 -92.56 -29.57
C LYS A 220 -49.93 -92.74 -30.07
N GLY A 221 -50.57 -91.67 -30.53
CA GLY A 221 -51.90 -91.70 -31.16
C GLY A 221 -51.87 -92.33 -32.56
N GLN A 222 -50.81 -92.12 -33.33
CA GLN A 222 -50.65 -92.62 -34.70
C GLN A 222 -50.41 -94.13 -34.75
N VAL A 223 -49.97 -94.75 -33.65
CA VAL A 223 -49.86 -96.21 -33.48
C VAL A 223 -51.22 -96.87 -33.18
N GLY A 224 -52.29 -96.10 -32.90
CA GLY A 224 -53.59 -96.63 -32.44
C GLY A 224 -54.81 -96.43 -33.36
N GLY A 225 -54.66 -95.85 -34.55
CA GLY A 225 -55.80 -95.33 -35.32
C GLY A 225 -55.89 -95.79 -36.77
N GLN A 226 -56.28 -97.04 -37.02
CA GLN A 226 -56.81 -97.47 -38.31
C GLN A 226 -58.33 -97.61 -38.17
N VAL A 227 -59.09 -96.56 -38.50
CA VAL A 227 -60.55 -96.57 -38.42
C VAL A 227 -61.14 -95.96 -39.69
N SER A 228 -61.68 -96.84 -40.53
CA SER A 228 -62.58 -96.54 -41.63
C SER A 228 -63.99 -96.38 -41.07
N VAL A 229 -64.66 -95.27 -41.39
CA VAL A 229 -66.10 -95.08 -41.14
C VAL A 229 -66.72 -94.35 -42.34
N GLU A 230 -67.47 -95.12 -43.12
CA GLU A 230 -68.47 -94.64 -44.08
C GLU A 230 -69.81 -94.50 -43.34
N VAL A 231 -70.44 -93.31 -43.32
CA VAL A 231 -71.87 -93.20 -42.97
C VAL A 231 -72.56 -92.11 -43.81
N ASP A 232 -73.39 -92.64 -44.71
CA ASP A 232 -74.69 -92.22 -45.25
C ASP A 232 -75.24 -90.80 -45.01
N SER A 233 -75.64 -90.15 -46.12
CA SER A 233 -76.15 -88.77 -46.20
C SER A 233 -77.66 -88.75 -46.49
N ALA A 234 -78.41 -88.01 -45.66
CA ALA A 234 -79.83 -87.69 -45.86
C ALA A 234 -80.01 -86.41 -46.72
N PRO A 235 -81.22 -86.14 -47.26
CA PRO A 235 -81.41 -85.42 -48.52
C PRO A 235 -81.11 -83.91 -48.46
N GLY A 236 -80.45 -83.43 -49.52
CA GLY A 236 -79.77 -82.15 -49.58
C GLY A 236 -80.66 -80.91 -49.50
N VAL A 237 -80.44 -80.14 -48.43
CA VAL A 237 -80.43 -78.67 -48.56
C VAL A 237 -79.38 -78.32 -49.62
N ASP A 238 -79.61 -77.29 -50.44
CA ASP A 238 -78.64 -76.81 -51.43
C ASP A 238 -77.38 -76.26 -50.72
N LEU A 239 -76.53 -77.20 -50.28
CA LEU A 239 -75.29 -76.94 -49.56
C LEU A 239 -74.36 -76.10 -50.42
N ALA A 240 -74.43 -76.22 -51.74
CA ALA A 240 -73.60 -75.43 -52.64
C ALA A 240 -73.91 -73.94 -52.50
N LYS A 241 -75.18 -73.56 -52.38
CA LYS A 241 -75.59 -72.17 -52.15
C LYS A 241 -75.19 -71.66 -50.76
N ILE A 242 -75.42 -72.44 -49.69
CA ILE A 242 -75.05 -72.03 -48.32
C ILE A 242 -73.52 -71.95 -48.15
N LEU A 243 -72.77 -72.88 -48.71
CA LEU A 243 -71.30 -72.85 -48.72
C LEU A 243 -70.76 -71.67 -49.54
N SER A 244 -71.43 -71.33 -50.66
CA SER A 244 -71.10 -70.15 -51.46
C SER A 244 -71.38 -68.85 -50.71
N ASP A 245 -72.53 -68.75 -50.04
CA ASP A 245 -72.89 -67.57 -49.23
C ASP A 245 -71.97 -67.44 -48.01
N MET A 246 -71.60 -68.54 -47.34
CA MET A 246 -70.60 -68.52 -46.26
C MET A 246 -69.23 -68.10 -46.78
N ARG A 247 -68.76 -68.63 -47.91
CA ARG A 247 -67.50 -68.19 -48.54
C ARG A 247 -67.53 -66.70 -48.83
N SER A 248 -68.59 -66.20 -49.45
CA SER A 248 -68.79 -64.77 -49.73
C SER A 248 -68.70 -63.92 -48.45
N GLN A 249 -69.36 -64.32 -47.37
CA GLN A 249 -69.29 -63.59 -46.09
C GLN A 249 -67.88 -63.62 -45.48
N TYR A 250 -67.20 -64.77 -45.52
CA TYR A 250 -65.82 -64.88 -45.04
C TYR A 250 -64.84 -64.05 -45.89
N GLU A 251 -65.03 -64.02 -47.21
CA GLU A 251 -64.24 -63.19 -48.13
C GLU A 251 -64.37 -61.71 -47.76
N VAL A 252 -65.60 -61.24 -47.52
CA VAL A 252 -65.86 -59.85 -47.11
C VAL A 252 -65.24 -59.53 -45.74
N ILE A 253 -65.34 -60.45 -44.77
CA ILE A 253 -64.74 -60.27 -43.43
C ILE A 253 -63.21 -60.29 -43.49
N ALA A 254 -62.62 -61.19 -44.27
CA ALA A 254 -61.17 -61.28 -44.47
C ALA A 254 -60.64 -60.02 -45.17
N GLU A 255 -61.34 -59.55 -46.21
CA GLU A 255 -60.98 -58.34 -46.94
C GLU A 255 -61.14 -57.07 -46.07
N LYS A 256 -62.17 -57.04 -45.20
CA LYS A 256 -62.33 -55.98 -44.21
C LYS A 256 -61.21 -56.00 -43.17
N ASN A 257 -60.90 -57.16 -42.59
CA ASN A 257 -59.79 -57.30 -41.63
C ASN A 257 -58.46 -56.89 -42.25
N ARG A 258 -58.20 -57.25 -43.51
CA ARG A 258 -57.00 -56.85 -44.24
C ARG A 258 -56.91 -55.33 -44.35
N LYS A 259 -58.00 -54.67 -44.76
CA LYS A 259 -58.05 -53.20 -44.86
C LYS A 259 -57.92 -52.50 -43.52
N ASP A 260 -58.57 -53.02 -42.48
CA ASP A 260 -58.50 -52.46 -41.12
C ASP A 260 -57.08 -52.59 -40.55
N ALA A 261 -56.41 -53.72 -40.79
CA ALA A 261 -55.00 -53.92 -40.43
C ALA A 261 -54.06 -52.98 -41.20
N GLU A 262 -54.24 -52.85 -42.51
CA GLU A 262 -53.46 -51.91 -43.35
C GLU A 262 -53.64 -50.47 -42.87
N ALA A 263 -54.87 -50.04 -42.61
CA ALA A 263 -55.16 -48.70 -42.09
C ALA A 263 -54.52 -48.46 -40.71
N TRP A 264 -54.57 -49.46 -39.83
CA TRP A 264 -53.94 -49.39 -38.51
C TRP A 264 -52.41 -49.28 -38.62
N PHE A 265 -51.77 -50.08 -39.48
CA PHE A 265 -50.33 -50.01 -39.72
C PHE A 265 -49.90 -48.67 -40.32
N ILE A 266 -50.67 -48.15 -41.28
CA ILE A 266 -50.40 -46.83 -41.89
C ILE A 266 -50.51 -45.74 -40.81
N SER A 267 -51.56 -45.75 -40.00
CA SER A 267 -51.76 -44.78 -38.92
C SER A 267 -50.60 -44.81 -37.91
N GLN A 268 -50.18 -45.99 -37.48
CA GLN A 268 -49.06 -46.14 -36.54
C GLN A 268 -47.72 -45.71 -37.16
N THR A 269 -47.50 -46.02 -38.45
CA THR A 269 -46.29 -45.60 -39.15
C THR A 269 -46.25 -44.08 -39.34
N GLU A 270 -47.40 -43.44 -39.59
CA GLU A 270 -47.49 -41.98 -39.70
C GLU A 270 -47.26 -41.29 -38.36
N GLU A 271 -47.83 -41.83 -37.27
CA GLU A 271 -47.61 -41.34 -35.91
C GLU A 271 -46.13 -41.43 -35.52
N LEU A 272 -45.50 -42.60 -35.72
CA LEU A 272 -44.09 -42.80 -35.46
C LEU A 272 -43.21 -41.85 -36.31
N ASN A 273 -43.53 -41.67 -37.60
CA ASN A 273 -42.79 -40.73 -38.44
C ASN A 273 -42.92 -39.28 -37.96
N ARG A 274 -44.11 -38.88 -37.47
CA ARG A 274 -44.34 -37.55 -36.91
C ARG A 274 -43.53 -37.36 -35.62
N GLU A 275 -43.48 -38.37 -34.75
CA GLU A 275 -42.66 -38.35 -33.54
C GLU A 275 -41.17 -38.29 -33.88
N VAL A 276 -40.68 -39.13 -34.79
CA VAL A 276 -39.26 -39.14 -35.21
C VAL A 276 -38.86 -37.80 -35.81
N ALA A 277 -39.72 -37.17 -36.62
CA ALA A 277 -39.48 -35.84 -37.15
C ALA A 277 -39.37 -34.79 -36.02
N GLY A 278 -40.29 -34.82 -35.04
CA GLY A 278 -40.26 -33.92 -33.89
C GLY A 278 -39.02 -34.10 -33.01
N HIS A 279 -38.64 -35.34 -32.69
CA HIS A 279 -37.41 -35.64 -31.95
C HIS A 279 -36.16 -35.21 -32.72
N THR A 280 -36.15 -35.39 -34.05
CA THR A 280 -35.02 -34.96 -34.89
C THR A 280 -34.88 -33.43 -34.87
N GLU A 281 -35.98 -32.69 -34.96
CA GLU A 281 -35.97 -31.23 -34.87
C GLU A 281 -35.47 -30.75 -33.49
N GLN A 282 -36.00 -31.31 -32.40
CA GLN A 282 -35.54 -31.00 -31.04
C GLN A 282 -34.04 -31.29 -30.86
N LEU A 283 -33.56 -32.40 -31.41
CA LEU A 283 -32.15 -32.77 -31.36
C LEU A 283 -31.28 -31.78 -32.17
N GLN A 284 -31.75 -31.29 -33.32
CA GLN A 284 -31.04 -30.23 -34.05
C GLN A 284 -31.01 -28.92 -33.28
N ILE A 285 -32.13 -28.49 -32.68
CA ILE A 285 -32.20 -27.27 -31.87
C ILE A 285 -31.24 -27.36 -30.68
N SER A 286 -31.29 -28.45 -29.92
CA SER A 286 -30.39 -28.68 -28.79
C SER A 286 -28.92 -28.69 -29.23
N LYS A 287 -28.61 -29.32 -30.37
CA LYS A 287 -27.27 -29.30 -30.95
C LYS A 287 -26.81 -27.87 -31.28
N THR A 288 -27.67 -27.06 -31.89
CA THR A 288 -27.33 -25.65 -32.18
C THR A 288 -27.11 -24.83 -30.91
N GLU A 289 -27.98 -24.98 -29.90
CA GLU A 289 -27.85 -24.30 -28.61
C GLU A 289 -26.54 -24.67 -27.91
N VAL A 290 -26.17 -25.95 -27.88
CA VAL A 290 -24.87 -26.40 -27.34
C VAL A 290 -23.70 -25.79 -28.10
N THR A 291 -23.78 -25.66 -29.43
CA THR A 291 -22.70 -25.01 -30.20
C THR A 291 -22.61 -23.52 -29.92
N ASP A 292 -23.73 -22.84 -29.74
CA ASP A 292 -23.75 -21.41 -29.44
C ASP A 292 -23.25 -21.12 -28.03
N LEU A 293 -23.67 -21.92 -27.03
CA LEU A 293 -23.14 -21.86 -25.67
C LEU A 293 -21.63 -22.13 -25.63
N ARG A 294 -21.12 -23.06 -26.45
CA ARG A 294 -19.66 -23.27 -26.57
C ARG A 294 -18.95 -22.06 -27.16
N ARG A 295 -19.53 -21.40 -28.17
CA ARG A 295 -18.96 -20.19 -28.76
C ARG A 295 -18.95 -19.02 -27.77
N THR A 296 -20.03 -18.84 -27.01
CA THR A 296 -20.10 -17.77 -25.99
C THR A 296 -19.12 -18.03 -24.86
N LEU A 297 -18.99 -19.28 -24.40
CA LEU A 297 -18.00 -19.67 -23.39
C LEU A 297 -16.58 -19.35 -23.86
N GLN A 298 -16.21 -19.76 -25.08
CA GLN A 298 -14.89 -19.45 -25.65
C GLN A 298 -14.66 -17.93 -25.76
N GLY A 299 -15.68 -17.16 -26.16
CA GLY A 299 -15.60 -15.70 -26.21
C GLY A 299 -15.35 -15.08 -24.82
N LEU A 300 -16.05 -15.57 -23.80
CA LEU A 300 -15.86 -15.13 -22.42
C LEU A 300 -14.50 -15.53 -21.85
N GLU A 301 -13.97 -16.70 -22.19
CA GLU A 301 -12.62 -17.11 -21.81
C GLU A 301 -11.56 -16.20 -22.43
N ILE A 302 -11.70 -15.85 -23.71
CA ILE A 302 -10.77 -14.92 -24.38
C ILE A 302 -10.84 -13.54 -23.74
N GLU A 303 -12.04 -13.03 -23.44
CA GLU A 303 -12.21 -11.76 -22.75
C GLU A 303 -11.58 -11.80 -21.35
N LEU A 304 -11.76 -12.88 -20.59
CA LEU A 304 -11.12 -13.06 -19.30
C LEU A 304 -9.58 -13.03 -19.41
N GLN A 305 -9.00 -13.74 -20.39
CA GLN A 305 -7.55 -13.70 -20.60
C GLN A 305 -7.06 -12.31 -21.00
N SER A 306 -7.81 -11.60 -21.86
CA SER A 306 -7.54 -10.21 -22.23
C SER A 306 -7.51 -9.30 -21.00
N GLN A 307 -8.54 -9.37 -20.15
CA GLN A 307 -8.64 -8.58 -18.92
C GLN A 307 -7.51 -8.90 -17.93
N LEU A 308 -7.14 -10.18 -17.77
CA LEU A 308 -5.99 -10.57 -16.95
C LEU A 308 -4.68 -10.00 -17.48
N SER A 309 -4.48 -10.00 -18.81
CA SER A 309 -3.28 -9.40 -19.42
C SER A 309 -3.24 -7.88 -19.22
N MET A 310 -4.39 -7.21 -19.34
CA MET A 310 -4.51 -5.77 -19.11
C MET A 310 -4.24 -5.42 -17.64
N LYS A 311 -4.78 -6.20 -16.71
CA LYS A 311 -4.51 -6.06 -15.28
C LYS A 311 -3.02 -6.18 -14.99
N ALA A 312 -2.36 -7.23 -15.49
CA ALA A 312 -0.94 -7.45 -15.27
C ALA A 312 -0.08 -6.30 -15.84
N ALA A 313 -0.44 -5.78 -17.01
CA ALA A 313 0.22 -4.62 -17.59
C ALA A 313 0.06 -3.36 -16.71
N LEU A 314 -1.15 -3.09 -16.21
CA LEU A 314 -1.41 -1.96 -15.32
C LEU A 314 -0.67 -2.08 -13.99
N GLU A 315 -0.69 -3.26 -13.36
CA GLU A 315 0.09 -3.53 -12.14
C GLU A 315 1.60 -3.34 -12.37
N GLY A 316 2.10 -3.75 -13.54
CA GLY A 316 3.49 -3.51 -13.95
C GLY A 316 3.81 -2.02 -14.07
N THR A 317 2.95 -1.24 -14.74
CA THR A 317 3.16 0.22 -14.85
C THR A 317 3.08 0.92 -13.49
N LEU A 318 2.19 0.48 -12.60
CA LEU A 318 2.08 1.01 -11.25
C LEU A 318 3.39 0.77 -10.48
N ALA A 319 3.87 -0.47 -10.45
CA ALA A 319 5.11 -0.83 -9.79
C ALA A 319 6.33 -0.05 -10.34
N GLU A 320 6.41 0.12 -11.67
CA GLU A 320 7.46 0.92 -12.30
C GLU A 320 7.39 2.39 -11.87
N THR A 321 6.19 2.98 -11.84
CA THR A 321 6.01 4.37 -11.40
C THR A 321 6.36 4.56 -9.92
N GLU A 322 5.94 3.64 -9.06
CA GLU A 322 6.28 3.66 -7.63
C GLU A 322 7.79 3.54 -7.42
N ALA A 323 8.45 2.62 -8.12
CA ALA A 323 9.91 2.47 -8.05
C ALA A 323 10.63 3.74 -8.52
N ARG A 324 10.17 4.36 -9.61
CA ARG A 324 10.74 5.61 -10.13
C ARG A 324 10.59 6.75 -9.12
N PHE A 325 9.41 6.93 -8.53
CA PHE A 325 9.19 7.97 -7.52
C PHE A 325 9.94 7.68 -6.22
N GLY A 326 10.04 6.41 -5.80
CA GLY A 326 10.86 5.99 -4.68
C GLY A 326 12.34 6.35 -4.87
N ALA A 327 12.88 6.12 -6.06
CA ALA A 327 14.25 6.51 -6.40
C ALA A 327 14.46 8.03 -6.39
N GLN A 328 13.49 8.81 -6.90
CA GLN A 328 13.54 10.27 -6.86
C GLN A 328 13.50 10.81 -5.42
N LEU A 329 12.65 10.25 -4.56
CA LEU A 329 12.59 10.61 -3.15
C LEU A 329 13.90 10.28 -2.43
N ALA A 330 14.49 9.10 -2.69
CA ALA A 330 15.78 8.74 -2.12
C ALA A 330 16.90 9.70 -2.56
N GLN A 331 16.90 10.12 -3.81
CA GLN A 331 17.86 11.10 -4.33
C GLN A 331 17.70 12.47 -3.64
N ILE A 332 16.46 12.95 -3.48
CA ILE A 332 16.19 14.22 -2.79
C ILE A 332 16.60 14.12 -1.32
N GLN A 333 16.29 13.01 -0.65
CA GLN A 333 16.69 12.79 0.74
C GLN A 333 18.21 12.80 0.91
N ALA A 334 18.95 12.18 -0.02
CA ALA A 334 20.41 12.20 -0.01
C ALA A 334 20.97 13.63 -0.18
N LEU A 335 20.34 14.45 -1.04
CA LEU A 335 20.71 15.86 -1.19
C LEU A 335 20.45 16.67 0.08
N ILE A 336 19.29 16.48 0.71
CA ILE A 336 18.94 17.14 1.97
C ILE A 336 19.98 16.79 3.04
N SER A 337 20.28 15.50 3.23
CA SER A 337 21.27 15.05 4.20
C SER A 337 22.68 15.59 3.90
N GLY A 338 23.06 15.71 2.62
CA GLY A 338 24.32 16.35 2.23
C GLY A 338 24.38 17.84 2.62
N ILE A 339 23.28 18.58 2.41
CA ILE A 339 23.19 20.00 2.78
C ILE A 339 23.16 20.18 4.30
N GLU A 340 22.44 19.32 5.02
CA GLU A 340 22.39 19.33 6.49
C GLU A 340 23.78 19.08 7.09
N ALA A 341 24.55 18.14 6.53
CA ALA A 341 25.93 17.88 6.93
C ALA A 341 26.81 19.12 6.68
N GLN A 342 26.73 19.72 5.49
CA GLN A 342 27.46 20.96 5.18
C GLN A 342 27.10 22.11 6.13
N LEU A 343 25.82 22.26 6.47
CA LEU A 343 25.36 23.28 7.42
C LEU A 343 25.92 23.02 8.82
N SER A 344 25.98 21.76 9.24
CA SER A 344 26.59 21.36 10.51
C SER A 344 28.09 21.69 10.54
N ASP A 345 28.81 21.39 9.47
CA ASP A 345 30.25 21.68 9.35
C ASP A 345 30.52 23.18 9.43
N VAL A 346 29.77 24.00 8.68
CA VAL A 346 29.91 25.46 8.71
C VAL A 346 29.61 26.04 10.09
N ARG A 347 28.62 25.50 10.80
CA ARG A 347 28.31 25.90 12.18
C ARG A 347 29.47 25.54 13.12
N ALA A 348 30.02 24.34 13.01
CA ALA A 348 31.16 23.90 13.83
C ALA A 348 32.40 24.77 13.55
N ASP A 349 32.69 25.09 12.29
CA ASP A 349 33.80 25.98 11.93
C ASP A 349 33.59 27.41 12.44
N THR A 350 32.36 27.92 12.36
CA THR A 350 32.02 29.26 12.88
C THR A 350 32.22 29.31 14.40
N GLU A 351 31.79 28.26 15.11
CA GLU A 351 31.96 28.14 16.55
C GLU A 351 33.44 28.07 16.93
N ARG A 352 34.24 27.27 16.21
CA ARG A 352 35.69 27.19 16.39
C ARG A 352 36.36 28.55 16.15
N GLN A 353 36.01 29.25 15.07
CA GLN A 353 36.54 30.58 14.80
C GLN A 353 36.17 31.57 15.92
N ASN A 354 34.93 31.53 16.43
CA ASN A 354 34.52 32.37 17.55
C ASN A 354 35.39 32.13 18.78
N GLN A 355 35.65 30.87 19.13
CA GLN A 355 36.55 30.51 20.23
C GLN A 355 37.98 31.02 20.02
N GLU A 356 38.53 30.87 18.80
CA GLU A 356 39.85 31.43 18.45
C GLU A 356 39.88 32.96 18.57
N TYR A 357 38.81 33.65 18.14
CA TYR A 357 38.67 35.11 18.28
C TYR A 357 38.60 35.56 19.74
N GLN A 358 37.83 34.86 20.58
CA GLN A 358 37.78 35.15 22.02
C GLN A 358 39.16 35.00 22.65
N HIS A 359 39.87 33.90 22.34
CA HIS A 359 41.22 33.69 22.84
C HIS A 359 42.20 34.80 22.42
N LEU A 360 42.13 35.24 21.15
CA LEU A 360 42.95 36.33 20.66
C LEU A 360 42.61 37.67 21.33
N MET A 361 41.32 37.92 21.61
CA MET A 361 40.87 39.09 22.33
C MET A 361 41.40 39.09 23.78
N ASP A 362 41.39 37.94 24.45
CA ASP A 362 41.97 37.79 25.79
C ASP A 362 43.48 38.09 25.79
N ILE A 363 44.22 37.58 24.79
CA ILE A 363 45.66 37.91 24.64
C ILE A 363 45.85 39.41 24.38
N LYS A 364 45.05 40.00 23.48
CA LYS A 364 45.13 41.43 23.16
C LYS A 364 44.90 42.28 24.40
N THR A 365 43.84 42.00 25.16
CA THR A 365 43.52 42.76 26.39
C THR A 365 44.64 42.63 27.43
N ARG A 366 45.25 41.46 27.58
CA ARG A 366 46.43 41.26 28.43
C ARG A 366 47.64 42.06 27.95
N LEU A 367 47.95 42.04 26.65
CA LEU A 367 49.06 42.83 26.10
C LEU A 367 48.83 44.33 26.24
N GLU A 368 47.59 44.80 26.09
CA GLU A 368 47.22 46.20 26.33
C GLU A 368 47.45 46.60 27.79
N GLN A 369 47.14 45.72 28.75
CA GLN A 369 47.47 45.93 30.16
C GLN A 369 48.98 45.98 30.38
N GLU A 370 49.76 45.06 29.80
CA GLU A 370 51.22 45.06 29.90
C GLU A 370 51.82 46.36 29.30
N ILE A 371 51.37 46.80 28.13
CA ILE A 371 51.80 48.09 27.54
C ILE A 371 51.45 49.27 28.44
N ALA A 372 50.25 49.29 29.03
CA ALA A 372 49.87 50.34 29.97
C ALA A 372 50.80 50.36 31.20
N THR A 373 51.15 49.19 31.74
CA THR A 373 52.14 49.11 32.82
C THR A 373 53.52 49.61 32.37
N TYR A 374 54.00 49.20 31.19
CA TYR A 374 55.29 49.67 30.66
C TYR A 374 55.32 51.19 30.46
N ARG A 375 54.22 51.79 29.96
CA ARG A 375 54.08 53.25 29.84
C ARG A 375 54.17 53.95 31.20
N ASN A 376 53.45 53.45 32.21
CA ASN A 376 53.50 54.00 33.57
C ASN A 376 54.92 53.92 34.17
N LEU A 377 55.65 52.84 33.91
CA LEU A 377 57.04 52.70 34.36
C LEU A 377 57.99 53.71 33.66
N LEU A 378 57.83 53.90 32.34
CA LEU A 378 58.62 54.89 31.60
C LEU A 378 58.32 56.32 32.06
N GLU A 379 57.06 56.69 32.22
CA GLU A 379 56.67 58.02 32.74
C GLU A 379 57.22 58.25 34.15
N GLY A 380 57.23 57.22 35.01
CA GLY A 380 57.88 57.28 36.31
C GLY A 380 59.39 57.50 36.20
N GLN A 381 60.09 56.82 35.30
CA GLN A 381 61.53 56.95 35.11
C GLN A 381 61.93 58.29 34.46
N ASP A 382 61.11 58.84 33.56
CA ASP A 382 61.29 60.18 32.98
C ASP A 382 61.09 61.28 34.03
N ALA A 383 60.19 61.08 35.01
CA ALA A 383 60.08 61.98 36.16
C ALA A 383 61.35 61.95 37.02
N TYR A 384 61.93 60.77 37.28
CA TYR A 384 63.22 60.65 37.99
C TYR A 384 64.40 61.26 37.20
N PHE A 385 64.44 61.12 35.87
CA PHE A 385 65.50 61.71 35.04
C PHE A 385 65.38 63.23 34.91
N ASN A 386 64.17 63.76 34.80
CA ASN A 386 63.93 65.20 34.78
C ASN A 386 64.27 65.86 36.13
N ASP A 387 63.94 65.22 37.26
CA ASP A 387 64.37 65.70 38.58
C ASP A 387 65.90 65.65 38.77
N LEU A 388 66.57 64.60 38.26
CA LEU A 388 68.04 64.49 38.33
C LEU A 388 68.76 65.50 37.40
N SER A 389 68.15 65.83 36.26
CA SER A 389 68.64 66.86 35.33
C SER A 389 68.48 68.27 35.92
N LEU A 390 67.36 68.55 36.59
CA LEU A 390 67.09 69.81 37.25
C LEU A 390 68.01 70.02 38.47
N ALA A 391 68.33 68.95 39.20
CA ALA A 391 69.31 68.97 40.29
C ALA A 391 70.77 69.16 39.84
N LYS A 392 71.09 68.96 38.55
CA LYS A 392 72.43 69.21 37.95
C LYS A 392 72.54 70.58 37.27
N ALA A 393 71.43 71.28 37.08
CA ALA A 393 71.35 72.60 36.45
C ALA A 393 71.28 73.77 37.46
N LEU A 394 71.32 73.46 38.76
CA LEU A 394 71.55 74.37 39.89
C LEU A 394 72.98 74.15 40.41
#